data_AF-A0A3P6FIC3-F1
#
_entry.id   AF-A0A3P6FIC3-F1
#
_cell.length_a   1.000
_cell.length_b   1.000
_cell.length_c   1.000
_cell.angle_alpha   90.00
_cell.angle_beta   90.00
_cell.angle_gamma   90.00
#
_symmetry.space_group_name_H-M   'P 1'
#
loop_
_entity.id
_entity.type
_entity.pdbx_description
1 polymer ?
#
loop_
_entity_poly.entity_id
_entity_poly.type
_entity_poly.pdbx_seq_one_letter_code
_entity_poly.pdbx_strand_id
1 'polypeptide(L)'
;MEEHHCCFYSKMLSRFSISSFMLSLVIVLVVRVLYVMYQCGKPFPKGASRSFTTLIVLGSGGHTAEMLSLLSVLRMDRFTPRFYIAAATDNMSLHKARSFEDSLADKPAVKEDSLQYTQIYRSREVGQSYVTSVWTTILATVHALWLMIRIRPQVILCNGPGTCIPLCVIAFLFKVVGIRWSSIFYVESVARVKKLSLSGLLLYRLRLADQFFVQWPQLQNKYPRAHYVGCLM
;
A
#
# COMPACT_ATOMS: atom_id res chain seq x y z
N MET A 1 51.63 24.59 -24.04
CA MET A 1 50.48 25.28 -23.39
C MET A 1 49.13 24.80 -23.91
N GLU A 2 49.06 24.14 -25.09
CA GLU A 2 47.80 23.70 -25.72
C GLU A 2 47.18 22.43 -25.11
N GLU A 3 47.97 21.47 -24.61
CA GLU A 3 47.42 20.22 -24.02
C GLU A 3 46.53 20.45 -22.80
N HIS A 4 46.85 21.47 -21.98
CA HIS A 4 46.06 21.81 -20.79
C HIS A 4 44.68 22.39 -21.15
N HIS A 5 44.57 23.15 -22.24
CA HIS A 5 43.30 23.71 -22.70
C HIS A 5 42.36 22.63 -23.28
N CYS A 6 42.90 21.65 -24.00
CA CYS A 6 42.12 20.56 -24.57
C CYS A 6 41.55 19.62 -23.49
N CYS A 7 42.33 19.33 -22.45
CA CYS A 7 41.89 18.52 -21.30
C CYS A 7 40.79 19.23 -20.47
N PHE A 8 40.89 20.55 -20.31
CA PHE A 8 39.88 21.34 -19.60
C PHE A 8 38.55 21.37 -20.35
N TYR A 9 38.58 21.55 -21.68
CA TYR A 9 37.38 21.59 -22.52
C TYR A 9 36.68 20.22 -22.58
N SER A 10 37.44 19.13 -22.66
CA SER A 10 36.93 17.75 -22.56
C SER A 10 36.24 17.48 -21.22
N LYS A 11 36.84 17.88 -20.10
CA LYS A 11 36.24 17.75 -18.76
C LYS A 11 35.00 18.63 -18.60
N MET A 12 34.98 19.82 -19.19
CA MET A 12 33.82 20.73 -19.17
C MET A 12 32.65 20.16 -19.98
N LEU A 13 32.88 19.71 -21.21
CA LEU A 13 31.87 19.05 -22.05
C LEU A 13 31.32 17.78 -21.41
N SER A 14 32.18 16.97 -20.77
CA SER A 14 31.76 15.79 -20.01
C SER A 14 30.84 16.16 -18.84
N ARG A 15 31.16 17.20 -18.07
CA ARG A 15 30.30 17.68 -16.98
C ARG A 15 28.95 18.22 -17.48
N PHE A 16 28.94 18.95 -18.59
CA PHE A 16 27.68 19.42 -19.21
C PHE A 16 26.83 18.26 -19.73
N SER A 17 27.45 17.25 -20.34
CA SER A 17 26.76 16.04 -20.80
C SER A 17 26.16 15.24 -19.64
N ILE A 18 26.91 15.08 -18.53
CA ILE A 18 26.41 14.39 -17.32
C ILE A 18 25.26 15.19 -16.69
N SER A 19 25.39 16.52 -16.60
CA SER A 19 24.34 17.38 -16.05
C SER A 19 23.06 17.35 -16.90
N SER A 20 23.19 17.38 -18.23
CA SER A 20 22.05 17.26 -19.16
C SER A 20 21.37 15.90 -19.05
N PHE A 21 22.14 14.81 -18.96
CA PHE A 21 21.60 13.46 -18.75
C PHE A 21 20.84 13.35 -17.43
N MET A 22 21.41 13.84 -16.33
CA MET A 22 20.74 13.86 -15.02
C MET A 22 19.45 14.67 -15.05
N LEU A 23 19.45 15.82 -15.73
CA LEU A 23 18.24 16.64 -15.89
C LEU A 23 17.16 15.90 -16.69
N SER A 24 17.52 15.25 -17.80
CA SER A 24 16.57 14.45 -18.59
C SER A 24 15.99 13.29 -17.79
N LEU A 25 16.80 12.61 -16.97
CA LEU A 25 16.36 11.52 -16.10
C LEU A 25 15.35 12.02 -15.05
N VAL A 26 15.63 13.17 -14.44
CA VAL A 26 14.71 13.81 -13.49
C VAL A 26 13.39 14.18 -14.17
N ILE A 27 13.42 14.75 -15.38
CA ILE A 27 12.20 15.09 -16.13
C ILE A 27 11.38 13.83 -16.41
N VAL A 28 12.01 12.76 -16.93
CA VAL A 28 11.33 11.48 -17.20
C VAL A 28 10.73 10.91 -15.93
N LEU A 29 11.43 10.97 -14.80
CA LEU A 29 10.93 10.49 -13.51
C LEU A 29 9.75 11.33 -13.01
N VAL A 30 9.80 12.65 -13.12
CA VAL A 30 8.69 13.55 -12.75
C VAL A 30 7.47 13.28 -13.63
N VAL A 31 7.64 13.21 -14.95
CA VAL A 31 6.56 12.87 -15.88
C VAL A 31 5.97 11.51 -15.55
N ARG A 32 6.81 10.52 -15.21
CA ARG A 32 6.36 9.18 -14.80
C ARG A 32 5.56 9.22 -13.50
N VAL A 33 6.02 9.96 -12.49
CA VAL A 33 5.30 10.13 -11.23
C VAL A 33 3.95 10.81 -11.47
N LEU A 34 3.90 11.89 -12.25
CA LEU A 34 2.67 12.59 -12.60
C LEU A 34 1.71 11.68 -13.36
N TYR A 35 2.22 10.88 -14.30
CA TYR A 35 1.43 9.89 -15.02
C TYR A 35 0.83 8.83 -14.07
N VAL A 36 1.63 8.29 -13.16
CA VAL A 36 1.14 7.32 -12.16
C VAL A 36 0.09 7.97 -11.25
N MET A 37 0.32 9.20 -10.78
CA MET A 37 -0.66 9.94 -9.98
C MET A 37 -1.95 10.24 -10.74
N TYR A 38 -1.88 10.46 -12.05
CA TYR A 38 -3.04 10.69 -12.91
C TYR A 38 -3.83 9.40 -13.17
N GLN A 39 -3.14 8.26 -13.26
CA GLN A 39 -3.77 6.94 -13.40
C GLN A 39 -4.28 6.40 -12.05
N CYS A 40 -3.73 6.86 -10.92
CA CYS A 40 -4.25 6.56 -9.60
C CYS A 40 -5.71 7.00 -9.47
N GLY A 41 -6.58 6.04 -9.15
CA GLY A 41 -8.03 6.26 -9.05
C GLY A 41 -8.83 5.93 -10.30
N LYS A 42 -8.17 5.65 -11.44
CA LYS A 42 -8.88 5.07 -12.58
C LYS A 42 -9.08 3.57 -12.39
N PRO A 43 -10.25 3.03 -12.80
CA PRO A 43 -10.47 1.59 -12.78
C PRO A 43 -9.44 0.91 -13.67
N PHE A 44 -8.92 -0.23 -13.20
CA PHE A 44 -8.00 -1.05 -13.99
C PHE A 44 -8.65 -1.36 -15.35
N PRO A 45 -7.91 -1.31 -16.46
CA PRO A 45 -8.40 -1.84 -17.71
C PRO A 45 -8.85 -3.29 -17.46
N LYS A 46 -10.09 -3.61 -17.85
CA LYS A 46 -10.73 -4.91 -17.67
C LYS A 46 -9.95 -5.99 -18.44
N GLY A 47 -8.82 -6.42 -17.90
CA GLY A 47 -8.11 -7.60 -18.35
C GLY A 47 -8.81 -8.84 -17.82
N ALA A 48 -8.90 -9.87 -18.64
CA ALA A 48 -9.55 -11.15 -18.37
C ALA A 48 -8.85 -12.01 -17.30
N SER A 49 -8.32 -11.40 -16.24
CA SER A 49 -7.72 -12.13 -15.14
C SER A 49 -8.83 -12.75 -14.28
N ARG A 50 -8.81 -14.08 -14.16
CA ARG A 50 -9.75 -14.85 -13.35
C ARG A 50 -9.53 -14.64 -11.85
N SER A 51 -8.32 -14.28 -11.42
CA SER A 51 -8.01 -14.04 -10.01
C SER A 51 -6.89 -13.01 -9.79
N PHE A 52 -6.99 -12.25 -8.70
CA PHE A 52 -6.06 -11.19 -8.32
C PHE A 52 -5.30 -11.55 -7.04
N THR A 53 -3.97 -11.59 -7.10
CA THR A 53 -3.14 -11.74 -5.90
C THR A 53 -3.40 -10.58 -4.94
N THR A 54 -3.87 -10.90 -3.74
CA THR A 54 -4.39 -9.90 -2.80
C THR A 54 -3.63 -9.92 -1.50
N LEU A 55 -3.15 -8.74 -1.09
CA LEU A 55 -2.52 -8.49 0.19
C LEU A 55 -3.54 -7.84 1.13
N ILE A 56 -3.76 -8.46 2.27
CA ILE A 56 -4.71 -8.00 3.29
C ILE A 56 -3.92 -7.63 4.53
N VAL A 57 -3.98 -6.34 4.90
CA VAL A 57 -3.30 -5.83 6.08
C VAL A 57 -4.29 -5.79 7.24
N LEU A 58 -4.02 -6.61 8.26
CA LEU A 58 -4.78 -6.71 9.49
C LEU A 58 -4.22 -5.73 10.54
N GLY A 59 -5.10 -4.94 11.14
CA GLY A 59 -4.80 -4.08 12.28
C GLY A 59 -5.22 -4.74 13.60
N SER A 60 -4.62 -4.35 14.73
CA SER A 60 -4.93 -4.97 16.01
C SER A 60 -6.35 -4.69 16.53
N GLY A 61 -6.98 -5.72 17.10
CA GLY A 61 -8.27 -5.59 17.79
C GLY A 61 -9.43 -5.30 16.84
N GLY A 62 -10.11 -4.16 17.05
CA GLY A 62 -11.29 -3.75 16.28
C GLY A 62 -11.03 -3.62 14.78
N HIS A 63 -9.83 -3.19 14.38
CA HIS A 63 -9.45 -3.14 12.96
C HIS A 63 -9.42 -4.53 12.30
N THR A 64 -9.01 -5.58 13.01
CA THR A 64 -9.11 -6.94 12.44
C THR A 64 -10.56 -7.35 12.26
N ALA A 65 -11.43 -7.05 13.23
CA ALA A 65 -12.86 -7.35 13.09
C ALA A 65 -13.49 -6.62 11.89
N GLU A 66 -13.16 -5.33 11.70
CA GLU A 66 -13.62 -4.55 10.54
C GLU A 66 -13.15 -5.17 9.21
N MET A 67 -11.88 -5.57 9.14
CA MET A 67 -11.33 -6.18 7.92
C MET A 67 -11.98 -7.53 7.63
N LEU A 68 -12.18 -8.38 8.64
CA LEU A 68 -12.85 -9.67 8.47
C LEU A 68 -14.32 -9.51 8.05
N SER A 69 -15.04 -8.53 8.63
CA SER A 69 -16.40 -8.20 8.20
C SER A 69 -16.44 -7.82 6.72
N LEU A 70 -15.51 -6.95 6.28
CA LEU A 70 -15.39 -6.56 4.89
C LEU A 70 -15.09 -7.75 3.96
N LEU A 71 -14.22 -8.66 4.38
CA LEU A 71 -13.89 -9.86 3.61
C LEU A 71 -15.07 -10.83 3.51
N SER A 72 -15.98 -10.87 4.50
CA SER A 72 -17.15 -11.76 4.44
C SER A 72 -18.13 -11.40 3.33
N VAL A 73 -18.21 -10.12 2.98
CA VAL A 73 -19.11 -9.60 1.93
C VAL A 73 -18.41 -9.55 0.57
N LEU A 74 -17.08 -9.51 0.56
CA LEU A 74 -16.30 -9.44 -0.66
C LEU A 74 -16.27 -10.81 -1.37
N ARG A 75 -16.39 -10.80 -2.71
CA ARG A 75 -16.32 -12.02 -3.54
C ARG A 75 -14.91 -12.62 -3.56
N MET A 76 -14.62 -13.49 -2.59
CA MET A 76 -13.30 -14.10 -2.34
C MET A 76 -12.76 -14.95 -3.50
N ASP A 77 -13.65 -15.51 -4.34
CA ASP A 77 -13.32 -16.33 -5.51
C ASP A 77 -12.37 -15.61 -6.48
N ARG A 78 -12.50 -14.29 -6.57
CA ARG A 78 -11.68 -13.46 -7.45
C ARG A 78 -10.35 -13.01 -6.86
N PHE A 79 -10.10 -13.19 -5.56
CA PHE A 79 -8.96 -12.59 -4.87
C PHE A 79 -7.92 -13.63 -4.45
N THR A 80 -7.69 -14.66 -5.25
CA THR A 80 -6.73 -15.74 -4.95
C THR A 80 -5.45 -15.60 -5.79
N PRO A 81 -4.24 -15.82 -5.22
CA PRO A 81 -3.93 -16.14 -3.82
C PRO A 81 -4.02 -14.94 -2.85
N ARG A 82 -4.24 -15.24 -1.56
CA ARG A 82 -4.48 -14.28 -0.46
C ARG A 82 -3.32 -14.30 0.54
N PHE A 83 -2.81 -13.12 0.85
CA PHE A 83 -1.72 -12.93 1.79
C PHE A 83 -2.19 -12.06 2.95
N TYR A 84 -2.25 -12.64 4.14
CA TYR A 84 -2.62 -11.94 5.36
C TYR A 84 -1.36 -11.44 6.08
N ILE A 85 -1.29 -10.13 6.30
CA ILE A 85 -0.22 -9.50 7.08
C ILE A 85 -0.80 -8.95 8.38
N ALA A 86 -0.22 -9.32 9.51
CA ALA A 86 -0.49 -8.68 10.80
C ALA A 86 0.79 -8.13 11.43
N ALA A 87 0.66 -7.21 12.38
CA ALA A 87 1.80 -6.74 13.15
C ALA A 87 2.41 -7.90 13.98
N ALA A 88 3.73 -7.94 14.11
CA ALA A 88 4.44 -8.98 14.88
C ALA A 88 4.01 -9.05 16.36
N THR A 89 3.56 -7.93 16.92
CA THR A 89 3.04 -7.84 18.29
C THR A 89 1.61 -8.37 18.42
N ASP A 90 0.98 -8.80 17.33
CA ASP A 90 -0.44 -9.15 17.29
C ASP A 90 -0.65 -10.56 16.71
N ASN A 91 -0.40 -11.55 17.56
CA ASN A 91 -0.60 -12.97 17.23
C ASN A 91 -2.08 -13.35 17.11
N MET A 92 -2.98 -12.63 17.79
CA MET A 92 -4.40 -12.94 17.80
C MET A 92 -5.06 -12.66 16.46
N SER A 93 -4.64 -11.61 15.75
CA SER A 93 -5.26 -11.24 14.48
C SER A 93 -5.00 -12.27 13.37
N LEU A 94 -3.82 -12.91 13.33
CA LEU A 94 -3.57 -14.01 12.41
C LEU A 94 -4.40 -15.24 12.75
N HIS A 95 -4.58 -15.56 14.04
CA HIS A 95 -5.44 -16.66 14.45
C HIS A 95 -6.90 -16.42 14.05
N LYS A 96 -7.41 -15.20 14.21
CA LYS A 96 -8.76 -14.82 13.77
C LYS A 96 -8.94 -14.93 12.26
N ALA A 97 -7.91 -14.56 11.49
CA ALA A 97 -7.93 -14.70 10.04
C ALA A 97 -7.92 -16.16 9.58
N ARG A 98 -7.20 -17.04 10.30
CA ARG A 98 -7.26 -18.50 10.05
C ARG A 98 -8.65 -19.05 10.33
N SER A 99 -9.20 -18.81 11.51
CA SER A 99 -10.55 -19.27 11.85
C SER A 99 -11.63 -18.76 10.90
N PHE A 100 -11.45 -17.54 10.36
CA PHE A 100 -12.34 -16.99 9.36
C PHE A 100 -12.26 -17.75 8.03
N GLU A 101 -11.05 -18.04 7.55
CA GLU A 101 -10.86 -18.84 6.32
C GLU A 101 -11.34 -20.28 6.50
N ASP A 102 -11.12 -20.89 7.67
CA ASP A 102 -11.63 -22.23 8.00
C ASP A 102 -13.17 -22.25 7.93
N SER A 103 -13.84 -21.20 8.41
CA SER A 103 -15.30 -21.06 8.32
C SER A 103 -15.82 -20.86 6.90
N LEU A 104 -14.96 -20.43 5.97
CA LEU A 104 -15.30 -20.24 4.55
C LEU A 104 -15.00 -21.49 3.70
N ALA A 105 -14.20 -22.44 4.22
CA ALA A 105 -13.72 -23.61 3.50
C ALA A 105 -14.80 -24.67 3.16
N ASP A 106 -16.03 -24.51 3.65
CA ASP A 106 -17.22 -25.28 3.21
C ASP A 106 -17.69 -24.92 1.78
N LYS A 107 -17.02 -23.99 1.09
CA LYS A 107 -17.19 -23.67 -0.34
C LYS A 107 -15.84 -23.79 -1.08
N PRO A 108 -15.84 -24.18 -2.36
CA PRO A 108 -14.92 -25.18 -2.92
C PRO A 108 -13.44 -24.78 -2.87
N ALA A 109 -12.62 -25.71 -2.38
CA ALA A 109 -11.22 -25.96 -2.72
C ALA A 109 -10.33 -24.73 -2.97
N VAL A 110 -10.24 -23.81 -2.01
CA VAL A 110 -9.07 -22.92 -1.96
C VAL A 110 -7.89 -23.75 -1.44
N LYS A 111 -7.00 -24.16 -2.34
CA LYS A 111 -5.77 -24.89 -1.98
C LYS A 111 -5.02 -24.12 -0.89
N GLU A 112 -4.60 -24.79 0.19
CA GLU A 112 -3.81 -24.22 1.29
C GLU A 112 -2.60 -23.42 0.82
N ASP A 113 -2.01 -23.80 -0.32
CA ASP A 113 -0.86 -23.13 -0.94
C ASP A 113 -1.15 -21.69 -1.41
N SER A 114 -2.42 -21.31 -1.50
CA SER A 114 -2.88 -19.97 -1.90
C SER A 114 -3.15 -19.03 -0.72
N LEU A 115 -2.99 -19.50 0.52
CA LEU A 115 -3.20 -18.75 1.75
C LEU A 115 -1.89 -18.65 2.52
N GLN A 116 -1.33 -17.44 2.61
CA GLN A 116 -0.09 -17.21 3.37
C GLN A 116 -0.31 -16.17 4.46
N TYR A 117 0.15 -16.50 5.67
CA TYR A 117 0.08 -15.64 6.85
C TYR A 117 1.49 -15.18 7.18
N THR A 118 1.75 -13.89 7.10
CA THR A 118 3.06 -13.30 7.37
C THR A 118 2.94 -12.21 8.44
N GLN A 119 3.98 -12.05 9.25
CA GLN A 119 4.07 -10.97 10.22
C GLN A 119 4.94 -9.83 9.69
N ILE A 120 4.58 -8.60 10.05
CA ILE A 120 5.38 -7.41 9.75
C ILE A 120 5.71 -6.65 11.04
N TYR A 121 6.89 -6.04 11.10
CA TYR A 121 7.22 -5.14 12.19
C TYR A 121 6.25 -3.95 12.23
N ARG A 122 5.92 -3.51 13.45
CA ARG A 122 5.05 -2.36 13.65
C ARG A 122 5.83 -1.07 13.41
N SER A 123 5.28 -0.15 12.60
CA SER A 123 5.93 1.14 12.35
C SER A 123 6.07 1.97 13.63
N ARG A 124 5.09 1.86 14.55
CA ARG A 124 5.08 2.55 15.84
C ARG A 124 4.33 1.72 16.88
N GLU A 125 4.91 1.56 18.06
CA GLU A 125 4.22 0.98 19.22
C GLU A 125 3.37 2.00 19.97
N VAL A 126 2.35 1.51 20.67
CA VAL A 126 1.45 2.36 21.46
C VAL A 126 2.26 3.01 22.59
N GLY A 127 2.28 4.35 22.65
CA GLY A 127 3.04 5.11 23.65
C GLY A 127 4.47 5.50 23.22
N GLN A 128 4.93 5.08 22.04
CA GLN A 128 6.26 5.41 21.56
C GLN A 128 6.39 6.88 21.12
N SER A 129 7.53 7.51 21.42
CA SER A 129 7.83 8.88 20.99
C SER A 129 7.92 9.00 19.47
N TYR A 130 7.54 10.17 18.92
CA TYR A 130 7.58 10.42 17.47
C TYR A 130 8.97 10.27 16.87
N VAL A 131 10.04 10.62 17.60
CA VAL A 131 11.42 10.53 17.10
C VAL A 131 11.85 9.08 16.98
N THR A 132 11.68 8.28 18.03
CA THR A 132 12.00 6.85 18.00
C THR A 132 11.14 6.08 16.99
N SER A 133 9.92 6.59 16.72
CA SER A 133 9.02 5.96 15.74
C SER A 133 9.54 6.03 14.30
N VAL A 134 10.40 7.01 13.98
CA VAL A 134 11.01 7.10 12.65
C VAL A 134 11.91 5.90 12.42
N TRP A 135 12.74 5.53 13.40
CA TRP A 135 13.64 4.40 13.29
C TRP A 135 12.92 3.07 13.12
N THR A 136 11.89 2.82 13.95
CA THR A 136 11.06 1.62 13.83
C THR A 136 10.28 1.59 12.52
N THR A 137 9.86 2.76 12.01
CA THR A 137 9.23 2.86 10.69
C THR A 137 10.20 2.51 9.56
N ILE A 138 11.47 2.93 9.62
CA ILE A 138 12.48 2.56 8.62
C ILE A 138 12.71 1.05 8.61
N LEU A 139 12.90 0.43 9.78
CA LEU A 139 13.06 -1.02 9.89
C LEU A 139 11.83 -1.77 9.36
N ALA A 140 10.63 -1.31 9.72
CA ALA A 140 9.38 -1.86 9.19
C ALA A 140 9.28 -1.69 7.67
N THR A 141 9.79 -0.58 7.12
CA THR A 141 9.81 -0.31 5.68
C THR A 141 10.77 -1.24 4.94
N VAL A 142 11.96 -1.52 5.47
CA VAL A 142 12.90 -2.48 4.86
C VAL A 142 12.29 -3.88 4.84
N HIS A 143 11.70 -4.31 5.94
CA HIS A 143 11.02 -5.61 6.01
C HIS A 143 9.80 -5.67 5.06
N ALA A 144 9.00 -4.60 5.02
CA ALA A 144 7.89 -4.45 4.08
C ALA A 144 8.36 -4.52 2.62
N LEU A 145 9.52 -3.94 2.31
CA LEU A 145 10.08 -3.92 0.96
C LEU A 145 10.43 -5.33 0.52
N TRP A 146 11.15 -6.09 1.36
CA TRP A 146 11.47 -7.49 1.08
C TRP A 146 10.19 -8.31 0.82
N LEU A 147 9.18 -8.13 1.66
CA LEU A 147 7.90 -8.83 1.52
C LEU A 147 7.15 -8.47 0.23
N MET A 148 7.12 -7.18 -0.11
CA MET A 148 6.48 -6.67 -1.33
C MET A 148 7.19 -7.16 -2.61
N ILE A 149 8.52 -7.28 -2.60
CA ILE A 149 9.29 -7.83 -3.74
C ILE A 149 8.98 -9.31 -3.94
N ARG A 150 8.78 -10.06 -2.84
CA ARG A 150 8.48 -11.50 -2.86
C ARG A 150 7.04 -11.78 -3.30
N ILE A 151 6.05 -11.11 -2.71
CA ILE A 151 4.63 -11.36 -2.94
C ILE A 151 4.13 -10.73 -4.25
N ARG A 152 4.60 -9.51 -4.57
CA ARG A 152 4.15 -8.69 -5.72
C ARG A 152 2.62 -8.63 -5.87
N PRO A 153 1.91 -8.15 -4.84
CA PRO A 153 0.46 -8.16 -4.84
C PRO A 153 -0.13 -7.26 -5.93
N GLN A 154 -1.27 -7.68 -6.48
CA GLN A 154 -2.03 -6.89 -7.46
C GLN A 154 -3.03 -5.97 -6.77
N VAL A 155 -3.54 -6.40 -5.62
CA VAL A 155 -4.52 -5.68 -4.81
C VAL A 155 -4.00 -5.61 -3.38
N ILE A 156 -4.10 -4.45 -2.75
CA ILE A 156 -3.75 -4.23 -1.35
C ILE A 156 -4.99 -3.69 -0.66
N LEU A 157 -5.50 -4.42 0.34
CA LEU A 157 -6.60 -4.02 1.21
C LEU A 157 -6.03 -3.63 2.57
N CYS A 158 -6.36 -2.44 3.06
CA CYS A 158 -5.88 -1.95 4.34
C CYS A 158 -6.87 -1.03 5.05
N ASN A 159 -6.89 -1.05 6.39
CA ASN A 159 -7.84 -0.28 7.18
C ASN A 159 -7.23 0.54 8.34
N GLY A 160 -6.45 1.57 8.03
CA GLY A 160 -6.02 2.54 9.04
C GLY A 160 -4.93 2.18 10.07
N PRO A 161 -4.38 0.95 10.24
CA PRO A 161 -3.24 0.78 11.15
C PRO A 161 -2.01 1.46 10.54
N GLY A 162 -1.15 2.06 11.37
CA GLY A 162 0.08 2.70 10.88
C GLY A 162 1.05 1.76 10.14
N THR A 163 0.86 0.44 10.27
CA THR A 163 1.59 -0.60 9.53
C THR A 163 1.26 -0.63 8.04
N CYS A 164 0.12 -0.10 7.61
CA CYS A 164 -0.24 -0.08 6.18
C CYS A 164 0.55 0.98 5.39
N ILE A 165 1.05 2.02 6.05
CA ILE A 165 1.73 3.14 5.37
C ILE A 165 2.97 2.69 4.61
N PRO A 166 3.95 1.98 5.22
CA PRO A 166 5.12 1.50 4.49
C PRO A 166 4.74 0.66 3.27
N LEU A 167 3.79 -0.27 3.42
CA LEU A 167 3.31 -1.13 2.34
C LEU A 167 2.72 -0.33 1.17
N CYS A 168 1.89 0.68 1.48
CA CYS A 168 1.29 1.54 0.46
C CYS A 168 2.32 2.42 -0.25
N VAL A 169 3.30 2.96 0.48
CA VAL A 169 4.39 3.76 -0.10
C VAL A 169 5.22 2.89 -1.05
N ILE A 170 5.61 1.69 -0.63
CA ILE A 170 6.38 0.76 -1.48
C ILE A 170 5.59 0.36 -2.71
N ALA A 171 4.29 0.06 -2.57
CA ALA A 171 3.42 -0.25 -3.71
C ALA A 171 3.35 0.91 -4.71
N PHE A 172 3.27 2.16 -4.23
CA PHE A 172 3.34 3.33 -5.09
C PHE A 172 4.70 3.46 -5.80
N LEU A 173 5.80 3.26 -5.08
CA LEU A 173 7.14 3.26 -5.67
C LEU A 173 7.28 2.19 -6.76
N PHE A 174 6.70 1.00 -6.58
CA PHE A 174 6.70 -0.04 -7.61
C PHE A 174 5.93 0.35 -8.86
N LYS A 175 4.84 1.13 -8.74
CA LYS A 175 4.16 1.71 -9.90
C LYS A 175 5.05 2.69 -10.65
N VAL A 176 5.73 3.58 -9.91
CA VAL A 176 6.62 4.61 -10.48
C VAL A 176 7.78 3.96 -11.23
N VAL A 177 8.47 3.00 -10.60
CA VAL A 177 9.61 2.28 -11.20
C VAL A 177 9.16 1.31 -12.30
N GLY A 178 7.88 0.95 -12.35
CA GLY A 178 7.33 0.05 -13.38
C GLY A 178 7.53 -1.44 -13.09
N ILE A 179 7.82 -1.80 -11.83
CA ILE A 179 7.99 -3.20 -11.40
C ILE A 179 6.64 -3.92 -11.43
N ARG A 180 5.62 -3.34 -10.78
CA ARG A 180 4.28 -3.91 -10.71
C ARG A 180 3.25 -2.81 -10.45
N TRP A 181 2.11 -2.90 -11.13
CA TRP A 181 0.97 -2.05 -10.83
C TRP A 181 0.09 -2.69 -9.76
N SER A 182 0.07 -2.13 -8.55
CA SER A 182 -0.71 -2.65 -7.42
C SER A 182 -1.85 -1.70 -7.06
N SER A 183 -3.09 -2.14 -7.08
CA SER A 183 -4.25 -1.33 -6.70
C SER A 183 -4.41 -1.29 -5.19
N ILE A 184 -4.41 -0.09 -4.62
CA ILE A 184 -4.49 0.15 -3.18
C ILE A 184 -5.91 0.59 -2.83
N PHE A 185 -6.61 -0.24 -2.08
CA PHE A 185 -7.91 0.06 -1.50
C PHE A 185 -7.74 0.30 -0.01
N TYR A 186 -8.10 1.50 0.40
CA TYR A 186 -8.04 1.91 1.79
C TYR A 186 -9.45 2.15 2.31
N VAL A 187 -9.78 1.53 3.43
CA VAL A 187 -11.09 1.67 4.09
C VAL A 187 -10.87 2.33 5.44
N GLU A 188 -11.43 3.52 5.65
CA GLU A 188 -11.34 4.19 6.93
C GLU A 188 -12.20 3.45 7.98
N SER A 189 -11.66 3.36 9.19
CA SER A 189 -12.32 2.68 10.31
C SER A 189 -13.65 3.34 10.70
N VAL A 190 -14.59 2.51 11.16
CA VAL A 190 -15.93 2.95 11.57
C VAL A 190 -15.87 3.88 12.77
N ALA A 191 -14.85 3.75 13.62
CA ALA A 191 -14.65 4.61 14.78
C ALA A 191 -14.34 6.08 14.41
N ARG A 192 -14.05 6.37 13.13
CA ARG A 192 -13.66 7.69 12.66
C ARG A 192 -14.83 8.40 12.01
N VAL A 193 -15.63 9.09 12.83
CA VAL A 193 -16.83 9.81 12.37
C VAL A 193 -16.52 11.23 11.86
N LYS A 194 -15.71 11.99 12.60
CA LYS A 194 -15.51 13.43 12.36
C LYS A 194 -14.24 13.78 11.57
N LYS A 195 -13.18 12.98 11.73
CA LYS A 195 -11.86 13.22 11.14
C LYS A 195 -11.21 11.89 10.74
N LEU A 196 -10.55 11.86 9.58
CA LEU A 196 -9.71 10.72 9.16
C LEU A 196 -8.64 10.41 10.21
N SER A 197 -8.26 9.14 10.32
CA SER A 197 -7.05 8.72 11.02
C SER A 197 -5.81 9.40 10.41
N LEU A 198 -4.70 9.42 11.15
CA LEU A 198 -3.44 9.94 10.63
C LEU A 198 -3.00 9.16 9.38
N SER A 199 -3.16 7.84 9.43
CA SER A 199 -2.87 6.95 8.29
C SER A 199 -3.72 7.29 7.08
N GLY A 200 -5.04 7.40 7.27
CA GLY A 200 -5.97 7.77 6.21
C GLY A 200 -5.73 9.17 5.66
N LEU A 201 -5.42 10.14 6.52
CA LEU A 201 -5.08 11.50 6.10
C LEU A 201 -3.82 11.54 5.24
N LEU A 202 -2.77 10.78 5.61
CA LEU A 202 -1.54 10.68 4.84
C LEU A 202 -1.78 10.04 3.47
N LEU A 203 -2.45 8.88 3.44
CA LEU A 203 -2.77 8.18 2.19
C LEU A 203 -3.65 9.02 1.27
N TYR A 204 -4.62 9.74 1.85
CA TYR A 204 -5.47 10.67 1.13
C TYR A 204 -4.66 11.82 0.54
N ARG A 205 -3.88 12.53 1.36
CA ARG A 205 -3.15 13.75 0.95
C ARG A 205 -2.04 13.44 -0.05
N LEU A 206 -1.33 12.34 0.13
CA LEU A 206 -0.26 11.88 -0.77
C LEU A 206 -0.78 11.17 -2.02
N ARG A 207 -2.10 10.98 -2.15
CA ARG A 207 -2.74 10.25 -3.27
C ARG A 207 -2.15 8.85 -3.49
N LEU A 208 -1.83 8.16 -2.39
CA LEU A 208 -1.27 6.82 -2.45
C LEU A 208 -2.36 5.76 -2.68
N ALA A 209 -3.52 5.92 -2.05
CA ALA A 209 -4.65 5.03 -2.24
C ALA A 209 -5.35 5.32 -3.59
N ASP A 210 -5.57 4.28 -4.39
CA ASP A 210 -6.34 4.39 -5.63
C ASP A 210 -7.83 4.53 -5.32
N GLN A 211 -8.32 3.77 -4.35
CA GLN A 211 -9.70 3.82 -3.88
C GLN A 211 -9.70 4.07 -2.38
N PHE A 212 -10.38 5.13 -1.97
CA PHE A 212 -10.46 5.56 -0.58
C PHE A 212 -11.91 5.52 -0.12
N PHE A 213 -12.24 4.63 0.80
CA PHE A 213 -13.60 4.45 1.29
C PHE A 213 -13.78 5.02 2.69
N VAL A 214 -14.96 5.62 2.93
CA VAL A 214 -15.38 6.15 4.22
C VAL A 214 -16.75 5.60 4.60
N GLN A 215 -16.95 5.38 5.89
CA GLN A 215 -18.19 4.80 6.40
C GLN A 215 -19.20 5.86 6.91
N TRP A 216 -18.82 7.14 6.86
CA TRP A 216 -19.64 8.25 7.36
C TRP A 216 -19.83 9.33 6.27
N PRO A 217 -21.06 9.81 6.03
CA PRO A 217 -21.31 10.81 4.99
C PRO A 217 -20.64 12.16 5.30
N GLN A 218 -20.48 12.50 6.59
CA GLN A 218 -19.79 13.73 7.01
C GLN A 218 -18.33 13.76 6.55
N LEU A 219 -17.67 12.59 6.51
CA LEU A 219 -16.31 12.48 5.97
C LEU A 219 -16.29 12.66 4.45
N GLN A 220 -17.26 12.08 3.73
CA GLN A 220 -17.34 12.26 2.28
C GLN A 220 -17.51 13.75 1.91
N ASN A 221 -18.39 14.47 2.62
CA ASN A 221 -18.58 15.91 2.41
C ASN A 221 -17.29 16.71 2.61
N LYS A 222 -16.44 16.29 3.56
CA LYS A 222 -15.15 16.94 3.82
C LYS A 222 -14.05 16.51 2.85
N TYR A 223 -14.15 15.30 2.32
CA TYR A 223 -13.13 14.67 1.48
C TYR A 223 -13.78 14.13 0.20
N PRO A 224 -13.98 14.97 -0.84
CA PRO A 224 -14.81 14.62 -2.00
C PRO A 224 -14.27 13.45 -2.84
N ARG A 225 -12.97 13.17 -2.77
CA ARG A 225 -12.35 11.99 -3.39
C ARG A 225 -12.59 10.67 -2.65
N ALA A 226 -13.20 10.72 -1.47
CA ALA A 226 -13.55 9.52 -0.73
C ALA A 226 -14.93 9.00 -1.19
N HIS A 227 -15.04 7.68 -1.27
CA HIS A 227 -16.29 7.00 -1.60
C HIS A 227 -17.00 6.58 -0.32
N TYR A 228 -18.22 7.08 -0.12
CA TYR A 228 -19.06 6.62 0.98
C TYR A 228 -19.65 5.25 0.68
N VAL A 229 -19.53 4.33 1.63
CA VAL A 229 -19.99 2.93 1.48
C VAL A 229 -20.94 2.48 2.60
N GLY A 230 -21.30 3.37 3.53
CA GLY A 230 -22.10 3.03 4.70
C GLY A 230 -21.33 2.24 5.77
N CYS A 231 -22.05 1.73 6.75
CA CYS A 231 -21.49 0.87 7.81
C CYS A 231 -21.25 -0.53 7.24
N LEU A 232 -19.98 -0.97 7.23
CA LEU A 232 -19.57 -2.28 6.75
C LEU A 232 -19.42 -3.31 7.89
N MET A 233 -19.89 -2.95 9.08
CA MET A 233 -19.93 -3.74 10.31
C MET A 233 -21.37 -4.04 10.70
#